data_AF-A0A1I4JAB3-F1
#
_entry.id   AF-A0A1I4JAB3-F1
#
_cell.length_a   1.000
_cell.length_b   1.000
_cell.length_c   1.000
_cell.angle_alpha   90.00
_cell.angle_beta   90.00
_cell.angle_gamma   90.00
#
_symmetry.space_group_name_H-M   'P 1'
#
loop_
_entity.id
_entity.type
_entity.pdbx_description
1 polymer ?
#
loop_
_entity_poly.entity_id
_entity_poly.type
_entity_poly.pdbx_seq_one_letter_code
_entity_poly.pdbx_strand_id
1 'polypeptide(L)'
;MLMLLLVAAIEMPRAVATQNRLSQATTAMADLISRQDQTRIDDVYAAAPLVAAPYSVAGLGIRLTAGGVYQVGQDFVARVCSSVQQGMPARAVDSDLGPPPSGTGFKGDRFVMAETQLTYRPLFSFFPILNNLTFTGKAVWPVRDGVSYNGQPEVVLPNGKPCRS
;
A
#
# COMPACT_ATOMS: atom_id res chain seq x y z
N MET A 1 5.04 -38.86 9.47
CA MET A 1 4.42 -37.84 10.35
C MET A 1 5.43 -36.82 10.86
N LEU A 2 6.57 -37.23 11.43
CA LEU A 2 7.61 -36.31 11.93
C LEU A 2 8.16 -35.32 10.87
N MET A 3 8.36 -35.79 9.64
CA MET A 3 8.83 -34.95 8.54
C MET A 3 7.85 -33.82 8.18
N LEU A 4 6.54 -34.08 8.21
CA LEU A 4 5.52 -33.05 7.97
C LEU A 4 5.53 -31.99 9.09
N LEU A 5 5.71 -32.41 10.34
CA LEU A 5 5.83 -31.48 11.47
C LEU A 5 7.07 -30.59 11.35
N LEU A 6 8.20 -31.15 10.92
CA LEU A 6 9.43 -30.39 10.68
C LEU A 6 9.26 -29.37 9.55
N VAL A 7 8.65 -29.76 8.42
CA VAL A 7 8.37 -28.83 7.32
C VAL A 7 7.43 -27.72 7.79
N ALA A 8 6.36 -28.06 8.51
CA ALA A 8 5.40 -27.10 9.04
C ALA A 8 6.06 -26.11 10.02
N ALA A 9 6.99 -26.58 10.87
CA ALA A 9 7.75 -25.75 11.80
C ALA A 9 8.71 -24.77 11.12
N ILE A 10 9.10 -25.01 9.86
CA ILE A 10 9.94 -24.10 9.08
C ILE A 10 9.09 -23.13 8.25
N GLU A 11 8.05 -23.63 7.59
CA GLU A 11 7.23 -22.82 6.69
C GLU A 11 6.36 -21.80 7.41
N MET A 12 5.77 -22.16 8.55
CA MET A 12 4.91 -21.23 9.29
C MET A 12 5.66 -19.97 9.75
N PRO A 13 6.83 -20.07 10.42
CA PRO A 13 7.62 -18.88 10.75
C PRO A 13 8.04 -18.08 9.53
N ARG A 14 8.42 -18.76 8.43
CA ARG A 14 8.81 -18.10 7.18
C ARG A 14 7.66 -17.29 6.57
N ALA A 15 6.45 -17.86 6.55
CA ALA A 15 5.24 -17.20 6.08
C ALA A 15 4.93 -15.94 6.91
N VAL A 16 4.96 -16.06 8.25
CA VAL A 16 4.75 -14.92 9.16
C VAL A 16 5.83 -13.85 8.98
N ALA A 17 7.10 -14.24 8.88
CA ALA A 17 8.18 -13.29 8.66
C ALA A 17 8.05 -12.56 7.31
N THR A 18 7.63 -13.26 6.25
CA THR A 18 7.35 -12.66 4.94
C THR A 18 6.22 -11.63 5.04
N GLN A 19 5.12 -11.95 5.73
CA GLN A 19 3.99 -11.03 5.94
C GLN A 19 4.43 -9.77 6.72
N ASN A 20 5.21 -9.94 7.79
CA ASN A 20 5.70 -8.81 8.58
C ASN A 20 6.61 -7.89 7.77
N ARG A 21 7.49 -8.47 6.95
CA ARG A 21 8.38 -7.74 6.05
C ARG A 21 7.62 -7.03 4.94
N LEU A 22 6.58 -7.65 4.38
CA LEU A 22 5.68 -7.01 3.43
C LEU A 22 4.94 -5.81 4.04
N SER A 23 4.46 -5.95 5.27
CA SER A 23 3.82 -4.85 6.01
C SER A 23 4.78 -3.68 6.22
N GLN A 24 6.03 -3.95 6.63
CA GLN A 24 7.07 -2.93 6.76
C GLN A 24 7.37 -2.24 5.43
N ALA A 25 7.50 -2.99 4.33
CA ALA A 25 7.70 -2.44 3.00
C ALA A 25 6.54 -1.55 2.57
N THR A 26 5.30 -1.96 2.87
CA THR A 26 4.09 -1.18 2.57
C THR A 26 4.10 0.15 3.31
N THR A 27 4.41 0.14 4.61
CA THR A 27 4.52 1.36 5.42
C THR A 27 5.65 2.28 4.94
N ALA A 28 6.80 1.71 4.57
CA ALA A 28 7.92 2.48 4.03
C ALA A 28 7.54 3.17 2.71
N MET A 29 6.85 2.47 1.81
CA MET A 29 6.36 3.08 0.56
C MET A 29 5.36 4.21 0.83
N ALA A 30 4.42 4.03 1.78
CA ALA A 30 3.49 5.08 2.18
C ALA A 30 4.22 6.32 2.72
N ASP A 31 5.26 6.13 3.54
CA ASP A 31 6.07 7.23 4.05
C ASP A 31 6.85 7.93 2.93
N LEU A 32 7.45 7.19 1.98
CA LEU A 32 8.16 7.77 0.84
C LEU A 32 7.25 8.65 -0.02
N ILE A 33 6.05 8.16 -0.37
CA ILE A 33 5.10 8.95 -1.17
C ILE A 33 4.42 10.06 -0.39
N SER A 34 4.45 10.07 0.95
CA SER A 34 3.85 11.17 1.73
C SER A 34 4.66 12.47 1.68
N ARG A 35 5.92 12.41 1.27
CA ARG A 35 6.86 13.52 1.41
C ARG A 35 6.76 14.53 0.29
N GLN A 36 6.63 14.11 -0.96
CA GLN A 36 6.61 15.07 -2.08
C GLN A 36 5.91 14.50 -3.30
N ASP A 37 5.55 15.38 -4.24
CA ASP A 37 5.08 15.01 -5.56
C ASP A 37 6.07 14.06 -6.24
N GLN A 38 5.55 12.95 -6.74
CA GLN A 38 6.36 11.91 -7.35
C GLN A 38 6.28 12.05 -8.86
N THR A 39 7.32 12.60 -9.49
CA THR A 39 7.44 12.62 -10.95
C THR A 39 7.89 11.27 -11.49
N ARG A 40 8.61 10.50 -10.67
CA ARG A 40 9.03 9.11 -10.94
C ARG A 40 8.75 8.26 -9.70
N ILE A 41 8.11 7.12 -9.88
CA ILE A 41 7.70 6.23 -8.78
C ILE A 41 8.59 4.98 -8.66
N ASP A 42 9.54 4.81 -9.59
CA ASP A 42 10.39 3.63 -9.68
C ASP A 42 11.17 3.38 -8.38
N ASP A 43 11.67 4.45 -7.75
CA ASP A 43 12.45 4.37 -6.51
C ASP A 43 11.60 3.90 -5.32
N VAL A 44 10.31 4.27 -5.30
CA VAL A 44 9.35 3.82 -4.28
C VAL A 44 9.09 2.33 -4.46
N TYR A 45 8.90 1.87 -5.69
CA TYR A 45 8.75 0.45 -5.99
C TYR A 45 10.02 -0.35 -5.69
N ALA A 46 11.20 0.22 -5.94
CA ALA A 46 12.49 -0.39 -5.63
C ALA A 46 12.74 -0.51 -4.11
N ALA A 47 12.11 0.33 -3.28
CA ALA A 47 12.21 0.21 -1.83
C ALA A 47 11.55 -1.08 -1.29
N ALA A 48 10.50 -1.60 -1.95
CA ALA A 48 9.79 -2.78 -1.50
C ALA A 48 10.69 -4.03 -1.34
N PRO A 49 11.43 -4.49 -2.37
CA PRO A 49 12.33 -5.64 -2.22
C PRO A 49 13.50 -5.39 -1.26
N LEU A 50 13.95 -4.14 -1.10
CA LEU A 50 15.02 -3.80 -0.15
C LEU A 50 14.56 -3.97 1.30
N VAL A 51 13.36 -3.51 1.63
CA VAL A 51 12.77 -3.65 2.98
C VAL A 51 12.32 -5.08 3.24
N ALA A 52 11.85 -5.78 2.20
CA ALA A 52 11.35 -7.15 2.35
C ALA A 52 12.45 -8.22 2.46
N ALA A 53 13.72 -7.85 2.18
CA ALA A 53 14.86 -8.75 2.26
C ALA A 53 14.96 -9.45 3.64
N PRO A 54 15.40 -10.71 3.69
CA PRO A 54 15.85 -11.56 2.57
C PRO A 54 14.71 -12.31 1.85
N TYR A 55 13.44 -11.99 2.13
CA TYR A 55 12.31 -12.70 1.54
C TYR A 55 11.99 -12.17 0.14
N SER A 56 11.76 -13.10 -0.80
CA SER A 56 11.40 -12.74 -2.17
C SER A 56 10.00 -12.13 -2.22
N VAL A 57 9.89 -10.99 -2.88
CA VAL A 57 8.62 -10.32 -3.23
C VAL A 57 8.34 -10.43 -4.74
N ALA A 58 8.82 -11.51 -5.38
CA ALA A 58 8.59 -11.73 -6.80
C ALA A 58 7.08 -11.87 -7.08
N GLY A 59 6.57 -11.05 -8.01
CA GLY A 59 5.13 -10.98 -8.31
C GLY A 59 4.34 -10.14 -7.31
N LEU A 60 5.00 -9.30 -6.51
CA LEU A 60 4.33 -8.31 -5.67
C LEU A 60 3.51 -7.33 -6.51
N GLY A 61 2.21 -7.28 -6.23
CA GLY A 61 1.33 -6.21 -6.64
C GLY A 61 1.43 -5.05 -5.65
N ILE A 62 1.57 -3.83 -6.18
CA ILE A 62 1.66 -2.58 -5.45
C ILE A 62 0.66 -1.60 -6.06
N ARG A 63 -0.08 -0.92 -5.20
CA ARG A 63 -0.96 0.17 -5.56
C ARG A 63 -0.75 1.33 -4.61
N LEU A 64 -0.41 2.48 -5.17
CA LEU A 64 -0.20 3.70 -4.41
C LEU A 64 -1.33 4.66 -4.76
N THR A 65 -1.88 5.33 -3.76
CA THR A 65 -3.07 6.17 -3.90
C THR A 65 -2.85 7.45 -3.12
N ALA A 66 -3.04 8.60 -3.75
CA ALA A 66 -3.26 9.87 -3.06
C ALA A 66 -4.76 10.08 -2.93
N GLY A 67 -5.20 10.41 -1.73
CA GLY A 67 -6.60 10.54 -1.37
C GLY A 67 -6.89 11.86 -0.67
N GLY A 68 -8.14 12.28 -0.79
CA GLY A 68 -8.67 13.47 -0.14
C GLY A 68 -9.95 13.14 0.62
N VAL A 69 -10.20 13.86 1.71
CA VAL A 69 -11.46 13.79 2.45
C VAL A 69 -12.42 14.85 1.93
N TYR A 70 -13.64 14.43 1.62
CA TYR A 70 -14.71 15.28 1.09
C TYR A 70 -15.92 15.21 2.00
N GLN A 71 -16.64 16.32 2.13
CA GLN A 71 -17.91 16.33 2.83
C GLN A 71 -19.03 15.94 1.86
N VAL A 72 -19.81 14.93 2.21
CA VAL A 72 -20.97 14.45 1.45
C VAL A 72 -22.17 14.48 2.39
N GLY A 73 -23.00 15.53 2.29
CA GLY A 73 -24.06 15.78 3.26
C GLY A 73 -23.49 16.12 4.63
N GLN A 74 -23.80 15.31 5.64
CA GLN A 74 -23.29 15.44 7.01
C GLN A 74 -22.06 14.56 7.29
N ASP A 75 -21.73 13.65 6.37
CA ASP A 75 -20.64 12.70 6.54
C ASP A 75 -19.38 13.16 5.81
N PHE A 76 -18.23 12.66 6.27
CA PHE A 76 -16.96 12.77 5.56
C PHE A 76 -16.65 11.45 4.87
N VAL A 77 -16.19 11.53 3.63
CA VAL A 77 -15.86 10.38 2.77
C VAL A 77 -14.50 10.60 2.14
N ALA A 78 -13.64 9.59 2.21
CA ALA A 78 -12.37 9.60 1.52
C ALA A 78 -12.54 9.17 0.06
N ARG A 79 -11.92 9.89 -0.88
CA ARG A 79 -11.92 9.53 -2.30
C ARG A 79 -10.52 9.60 -2.91
N VAL A 80 -10.35 8.84 -3.98
CA VAL A 80 -9.10 8.79 -4.74
C VAL A 80 -8.92 10.06 -5.57
N CYS A 81 -7.77 10.71 -5.44
CA CYS A 81 -7.38 11.85 -6.27
C CYS A 81 -6.44 11.42 -7.40
N SER A 82 -5.46 10.60 -7.07
CA SER A 82 -4.57 9.96 -8.05
C SER A 82 -4.13 8.59 -7.56
N SER A 83 -3.79 7.70 -8.48
CA SER A 83 -3.30 6.35 -8.14
C SER A 83 -2.36 5.83 -9.23
N VAL A 84 -1.35 5.07 -8.80
CA VAL A 84 -0.41 4.37 -9.69
C VAL A 84 -0.29 2.91 -9.29
N GLN A 85 0.12 2.09 -10.26
CA GLN A 85 0.12 0.63 -10.16
C GLN A 85 1.44 -0.01 -10.57
N GLN A 86 1.72 -1.15 -9.93
CA GLN A 86 2.67 -2.15 -10.38
C GLN A 86 2.13 -3.53 -10.04
N GLY A 87 1.87 -4.41 -11.01
CA GLY A 87 1.40 -5.78 -10.73
C GLY A 87 0.02 -5.91 -10.04
N MET A 88 -0.69 -4.80 -9.81
CA MET A 88 -2.07 -4.72 -9.29
C MET A 88 -2.77 -3.51 -9.89
N PRO A 89 -4.06 -3.56 -10.27
CA PRO A 89 -4.78 -2.41 -10.85
C PRO A 89 -4.84 -1.19 -9.93
N ALA A 90 -4.54 -0.01 -10.48
CA ALA A 90 -4.71 1.28 -9.80
C ALA A 90 -6.18 1.54 -9.46
N ARG A 91 -6.44 2.41 -8.47
CA ARG A 91 -7.80 2.83 -8.16
C ARG A 91 -8.26 3.88 -9.17
N ALA A 92 -9.54 3.83 -9.53
CA ALA A 92 -10.13 4.87 -10.37
C ALA A 92 -10.16 6.20 -9.61
N VAL A 93 -9.85 7.30 -10.31
CA VAL A 93 -10.01 8.66 -9.77
C VAL A 93 -11.48 8.87 -9.37
N ASP A 94 -11.70 9.62 -8.29
CA ASP A 94 -13.00 9.86 -7.65
C ASP A 94 -13.69 8.63 -7.05
N SER A 95 -13.09 7.43 -7.12
CA SER A 95 -13.66 6.26 -6.45
C SER A 95 -13.63 6.41 -4.93
N ASP A 96 -14.66 5.86 -4.30
CA ASP A 96 -14.87 5.90 -2.85
C ASP A 96 -13.88 4.97 -2.12
N LEU A 97 -13.24 5.50 -1.07
CA LEU A 97 -12.34 4.76 -0.17
C LEU A 97 -13.02 4.42 1.17
N GLY A 98 -14.26 4.88 1.36
CA GLY A 98 -15.06 4.75 2.56
C GLY A 98 -14.84 5.89 3.55
N PRO A 99 -15.04 5.63 4.85
CA PRO A 99 -14.77 6.61 5.89
C PRO A 99 -13.31 7.09 5.86
N PRO A 100 -13.06 8.36 6.20
CA PRO A 100 -11.72 8.91 6.31
C PRO A 100 -10.83 8.07 7.23
N PRO A 101 -9.56 7.87 6.84
CA PRO A 101 -8.57 7.26 7.73
C PRO A 101 -8.47 7.99 9.07
N SER A 102 -8.11 7.26 10.13
CA SER A 102 -7.89 7.86 11.45
C SER A 102 -6.86 9.00 11.38
N GLY A 103 -7.18 10.15 11.97
CA GLY A 103 -6.32 11.34 11.94
C GLY A 103 -6.54 12.25 10.74
N THR A 104 -7.40 11.86 9.79
CA THR A 104 -7.96 12.73 8.75
C THR A 104 -9.47 12.72 8.92
N GLY A 105 -10.08 13.83 9.33
CA GLY A 105 -11.49 13.89 9.71
C GLY A 105 -12.20 15.15 9.25
N PHE A 106 -11.50 16.03 8.54
CA PHE A 106 -12.02 17.30 8.09
C PHE A 106 -12.02 17.38 6.57
N LYS A 107 -12.92 18.21 6.04
CA LYS A 107 -12.97 18.47 4.60
C LYS A 107 -11.61 18.97 4.11
N GLY A 108 -11.09 18.28 3.10
CA GLY A 108 -9.86 18.60 2.42
C GLY A 108 -8.60 18.01 3.07
N ASP A 109 -8.72 17.24 4.16
CA ASP A 109 -7.58 16.46 4.64
C ASP A 109 -7.02 15.58 3.52
N ARG A 110 -5.69 15.58 3.39
CA ARG A 110 -4.96 14.86 2.35
C ARG A 110 -4.12 13.75 2.97
N PHE A 111 -4.17 12.59 2.32
CA PHE A 111 -3.41 11.43 2.74
C PHE A 111 -2.92 10.64 1.54
N VAL A 112 -1.94 9.80 1.79
CA VAL A 112 -1.46 8.80 0.86
C VAL A 112 -1.69 7.42 1.44
N MET A 113 -1.84 6.45 0.56
CA MET A 113 -2.10 5.07 0.92
C MET A 113 -1.28 4.16 0.01
N ALA A 114 -0.52 3.25 0.63
CA ALA A 114 0.13 2.16 -0.05
C ALA A 114 -0.61 0.85 0.23
N GLU A 115 -0.87 0.08 -0.82
CA GLU A 115 -1.48 -1.23 -0.75
C GLU A 115 -0.58 -2.22 -1.47
N THR A 116 -0.44 -3.41 -0.89
CA THR A 116 0.37 -4.49 -1.46
C THR A 116 -0.40 -5.79 -1.48
N GLN A 117 -0.09 -6.65 -2.45
CA GLN A 117 -0.60 -8.00 -2.55
C GLN A 117 0.50 -8.93 -3.06
N LEU A 118 0.75 -10.02 -2.32
CA LEU A 118 1.79 -10.98 -2.64
C LEU A 118 1.24 -12.39 -2.48
N THR A 119 1.26 -13.18 -3.55
CA THR A 119 1.01 -14.63 -3.44
C THR A 119 2.24 -15.30 -2.85
N TYR A 120 2.08 -15.91 -1.68
CA TYR A 120 3.14 -16.58 -0.96
C TYR A 120 3.65 -17.81 -1.73
N ARG A 121 4.98 -17.96 -1.76
CA ARG A 121 5.66 -19.10 -2.41
C ARG A 121 6.34 -19.96 -1.35
N PRO A 122 5.74 -21.09 -0.93
CA PRO A 122 6.38 -21.98 0.03
C PRO A 122 7.67 -22.58 -0.56
N LEU A 123 8.66 -22.89 0.28
CA LEU A 123 9.84 -23.67 -0.13
C LEU A 123 9.45 -25.11 -0.46
N PHE A 124 8.49 -25.64 0.28
CA PHE A 124 8.05 -27.01 0.21
C PHE A 124 6.59 -27.08 -0.24
N SER A 125 6.34 -27.72 -1.38
CA SER A 125 5.00 -27.89 -1.95
C SER A 125 4.15 -28.95 -1.23
N PHE A 126 4.60 -29.49 -0.09
CA PHE A 126 3.90 -30.53 0.68
C PHE A 126 2.57 -30.06 1.29
N PHE A 127 2.37 -28.74 1.41
CA PHE A 127 1.14 -28.14 1.93
C PHE A 127 0.45 -27.33 0.83
N PRO A 128 -0.42 -27.95 0.01
CA PRO A 128 -1.10 -27.27 -1.11
C PRO A 128 -1.87 -26.02 -0.68
N ILE A 129 -2.35 -25.99 0.57
CA ILE A 129 -3.06 -24.85 1.15
C ILE A 129 -2.21 -23.57 1.18
N LEU A 130 -0.88 -23.68 1.25
CA LEU A 130 0.03 -22.53 1.27
C LEU A 130 0.29 -21.93 -0.12
N ASN A 131 0.02 -22.67 -1.20
CA ASN A 131 0.33 -22.23 -2.57
C ASN A 131 -0.58 -21.08 -3.04
N ASN A 132 -1.77 -20.93 -2.44
CA ASN A 132 -2.73 -19.88 -2.78
C ASN A 132 -2.83 -18.81 -1.68
N LEU A 133 -1.98 -18.89 -0.65
CA LEU A 133 -1.99 -17.94 0.44
C LEU A 133 -1.56 -16.58 -0.10
N THR A 134 -2.45 -15.60 -0.04
CA THR A 134 -2.18 -14.25 -0.50
C THR A 134 -2.08 -13.31 0.68
N PHE A 135 -0.94 -12.66 0.76
CA PHE A 135 -0.63 -11.64 1.74
C PHE A 135 -1.00 -10.27 1.22
N THR A 136 -1.69 -9.50 2.04
CA THR A 136 -2.06 -8.11 1.72
C THR A 136 -1.52 -7.18 2.78
N GLY A 137 -1.00 -6.03 2.34
CA GLY A 137 -0.63 -4.91 3.19
C GLY A 137 -1.44 -3.66 2.83
N LYS A 138 -1.75 -2.85 3.83
CA LYS A 138 -2.36 -1.52 3.67
C LYS A 138 -1.75 -0.59 4.71
N ALA A 139 -1.18 0.52 4.25
CA ALA A 139 -0.66 1.57 5.12
C ALA A 139 -1.18 2.93 4.63
N VAL A 140 -1.59 3.79 5.56
CA VAL A 140 -2.05 5.15 5.29
C VAL A 140 -1.16 6.12 6.05
N TRP A 141 -0.76 7.21 5.40
CA TRP A 141 0.01 8.30 6.00
C TRP A 141 -0.63 9.66 5.62
N PRO A 142 -0.78 10.62 6.55
CA PRO A 142 -0.95 12.02 6.18
C PRO A 142 0.17 12.51 5.26
N VAL A 143 -0.17 13.46 4.40
CA VAL A 143 0.82 14.19 3.59
C VAL A 143 1.72 15.02 4.52
N ARG A 144 3.04 14.95 4.33
CA ARG A 144 4.03 15.61 5.20
C ARG A 144 4.62 16.87 4.57
N ASP A 145 5.23 16.78 3.38
CA ASP A 145 5.85 17.91 2.68
C ASP A 145 5.25 18.12 1.27
N GLY A 146 3.94 17.90 1.15
CA GLY A 146 3.20 18.06 -0.11
C GLY A 146 3.20 19.50 -0.65
N VAL A 147 3.02 19.63 -1.95
CA VAL A 147 2.85 20.94 -2.59
C VAL A 147 1.45 21.46 -2.27
N SER A 148 1.33 22.77 -1.99
CA SER A 148 0.03 23.36 -1.69
C SER A 148 -0.80 23.47 -2.96
N TYR A 149 -1.86 22.68 -3.04
CA TYR A 149 -2.88 22.75 -4.09
C TYR A 149 -4.19 23.19 -3.44
N ASN A 150 -4.79 24.27 -3.95
CA ASN A 150 -6.02 24.86 -3.41
C ASN A 150 -5.95 25.17 -1.89
N GLY A 151 -4.76 25.54 -1.40
CA GLY A 151 -4.53 25.89 0.00
C GLY A 151 -4.28 24.71 0.95
N GLN A 152 -4.17 23.48 0.42
CA GLN A 152 -3.89 22.28 1.23
C GLN A 152 -2.66 21.54 0.70
N PRO A 153 -1.77 21.06 1.60
CA PRO A 153 -0.62 20.27 1.18
C PRO A 153 -1.11 18.92 0.65
N GLU A 154 -0.79 18.61 -0.60
CA GLU A 154 -1.15 17.38 -1.28
C GLU A 154 0.07 16.77 -1.98
N VAL A 155 0.06 15.45 -2.16
CA VAL A 155 0.96 14.75 -3.07
C VAL A 155 0.19 14.28 -4.30
N VAL A 156 0.67 14.66 -5.48
CA VAL A 156 0.17 14.15 -6.76
C VAL A 156 1.10 13.03 -7.25
N LEU A 157 0.52 11.86 -7.50
CA LEU A 157 1.23 10.71 -8.06
C LEU A 157 1.38 10.86 -9.59
N PRO A 158 2.34 10.17 -10.23
CA PRO A 158 2.60 10.33 -11.66
C PRO A 158 1.35 10.14 -12.51
N ASN A 159 1.17 11.01 -13.52
CA ASN A 159 0.00 11.06 -14.41
C ASN A 159 -1.34 11.34 -13.69
N GLY A 160 -1.31 11.69 -12.40
CA GLY A 160 -2.45 12.12 -11.61
C GLY A 160 -2.80 13.60 -11.82
N LYS A 161 -3.86 14.02 -11.15
CA LYS A 161 -4.23 15.44 -11.00
C LYS A 161 -4.39 15.74 -9.51
N PRO A 162 -4.23 17.01 -9.09
CA PRO A 162 -4.56 17.43 -7.74
C PRO A 162 -6.01 17.06 -7.40
N CYS A 163 -6.24 16.75 -6.13
CA CYS A 163 -7.55 16.53 -5.57
C CYS A 163 -8.45 17.73 -5.86
N ARG A 164 -9.73 17.43 -6.10
CA ARG A 164 -10.74 18.49 -6.14
C ARG A 164 -10.89 19.10 -4.73
N SER A 165 -11.32 20.36 -4.70
CA SER A 165 -11.63 21.12 -3.48
C SER A 165 -13.08 20.94 -3.04
#